data_AF-A0A2D9DVB5-F1
#
_entry.id   AF-A0A2D9DVB5-F1
#
_cell.length_a   1.000
_cell.length_b   1.000
_cell.length_c   1.000
_cell.angle_alpha   90.00
_cell.angle_beta   90.00
_cell.angle_gamma   90.00
#
_symmetry.space_group_name_H-M   'P 1'
#
loop_
_entity.id
_entity.type
_entity.pdbx_description
1 polymer ?
#
loop_
_entity_poly.entity_id
_entity_poly.type
_entity_poly.pdbx_seq_one_letter_code
_entity_poly.pdbx_strand_id
1 'polypeptide(L)'
;MCCPGHLGVPVSRRRLLIWRRVRLCAPPDILRGDLVVVDQSNEQADKQVNTEAVKTFLLTLQDNICERLEALDGQARFHEDSWQRDKGGSGITRVISAGKVFEKGGVNFSHVYGDALPPSATASRPELAGRRFQAMGVSLVIHPDNPFIPTSHANFRFFIAEDDNKSPVWWFGGGYDLTPYYGNEEDCRHWHRTAKSACDAHGEDLYPRFKKECDDYFYLPHRKETRGVGGLFFDDFNEKSFEDTFAMVQDIANSYIEAYAPIVEARMYVPFAAEHKQFQRYRRGRYVEFNLVFDRGTLFGLQSGLGRVESILMSLPPEVSWIYDWHPAPGTEEERLYTEFLGARDWV
;
A
#
# COMPACT_ATOMS: atom_id res chain seq x y z
N MET A 1 49.85 -31.68 18.84
CA MET A 1 51.26 -31.20 18.86
C MET A 1 51.25 -29.68 18.87
N CYS A 2 51.85 -29.13 19.92
CA CYS A 2 52.43 -27.80 20.19
C CYS A 2 51.93 -26.50 19.52
N CYS A 3 51.55 -25.55 20.38
CA CYS A 3 51.51 -24.07 20.26
C CYS A 3 52.94 -23.44 20.20
N PRO A 4 53.16 -22.10 20.40
CA PRO A 4 52.55 -20.84 19.92
C PRO A 4 53.62 -19.80 19.42
N GLY A 5 53.21 -18.57 19.06
CA GLY A 5 54.13 -17.42 18.94
C GLY A 5 53.44 -16.04 18.87
N HIS A 6 53.59 -15.25 19.94
CA HIS A 6 53.14 -13.86 20.12
C HIS A 6 54.09 -12.82 19.49
N LEU A 7 53.57 -11.58 19.35
CA LEU A 7 54.19 -10.23 19.29
C LEU A 7 53.61 -9.48 18.08
N GLY A 8 53.06 -8.26 18.12
CA GLY A 8 53.22 -7.11 19.01
C GLY A 8 52.89 -5.88 18.12
N VAL A 9 52.07 -4.96 18.61
CA VAL A 9 51.57 -3.77 17.89
C VAL A 9 52.69 -2.72 17.73
N PRO A 10 52.72 -1.92 16.65
CA PRO A 10 52.47 -0.48 16.86
C PRO A 10 51.59 0.20 15.80
N VAL A 11 50.92 1.24 16.27
CA VAL A 11 50.01 2.18 15.60
C VAL A 11 50.75 3.11 14.63
N SER A 12 50.20 3.35 13.43
CA SER A 12 50.51 4.56 12.65
C SER A 12 49.42 4.91 11.60
N ARG A 13 48.75 6.03 11.87
CA ARG A 13 47.89 6.92 11.07
C ARG A 13 48.03 6.88 9.53
N ARG A 14 46.88 6.92 8.83
CA ARG A 14 46.54 7.62 7.55
C ARG A 14 45.14 7.12 7.12
N ARG A 15 44.20 7.86 6.53
CA ARG A 15 43.99 9.28 6.20
C ARG A 15 42.50 9.37 5.81
N LEU A 16 41.76 10.32 6.38
CA LEU A 16 40.41 10.71 5.97
C LEU A 16 40.45 11.22 4.52
N LEU A 17 39.60 10.68 3.64
CA LEU A 17 39.30 11.25 2.33
C LEU A 17 38.09 12.17 2.47
N ILE A 18 38.39 13.47 2.60
CA ILE A 18 37.44 14.58 2.55
C ILE A 18 37.33 15.01 1.08
N TRP A 19 36.15 14.92 0.49
CA TRP A 19 35.88 15.53 -0.82
C TRP A 19 35.61 17.04 -0.67
N ARG A 20 36.29 17.81 -1.53
CA ARG A 20 36.48 19.25 -1.48
C ARG A 20 35.24 20.05 -1.87
N ARG A 21 35.02 21.16 -1.14
CA ARG A 21 34.28 22.35 -1.57
C ARG A 21 34.88 22.96 -2.84
N VAL A 22 34.03 23.35 -3.79
CA VAL A 22 34.34 24.34 -4.83
C VAL A 22 33.68 25.66 -4.43
N ARG A 23 34.49 26.70 -4.24
CA ARG A 23 34.06 28.11 -4.17
C ARG A 23 34.28 28.71 -5.55
N LEU A 24 33.28 29.41 -6.08
CA LEU A 24 33.44 30.42 -7.12
C LEU A 24 33.08 31.78 -6.50
N CYS A 25 33.94 32.78 -6.72
CA CYS A 25 33.79 34.16 -6.25
C CYS A 25 33.51 35.09 -7.44
N ALA A 26 32.55 36.02 -7.27
CA ALA A 26 32.56 37.46 -7.66
C ALA A 26 31.11 37.99 -7.74
N PRO A 27 30.85 39.33 -7.75
CA PRO A 27 31.29 40.45 -6.88
C PRO A 27 30.07 41.16 -6.19
N PRO A 28 30.23 42.26 -5.39
CA PRO A 28 29.20 42.74 -4.46
C PRO A 28 28.37 43.96 -4.93
N ASP A 29 27.28 44.17 -4.19
CA ASP A 29 26.37 45.33 -4.06
C ASP A 29 25.26 45.56 -5.10
N ILE A 30 24.00 45.45 -4.65
CA ILE A 30 23.12 46.59 -4.35
C ILE A 30 21.95 46.12 -3.47
N LEU A 31 21.80 46.78 -2.33
CA LEU A 31 20.71 46.67 -1.36
C LEU A 31 19.42 47.31 -1.90
N ARG A 32 18.31 46.57 -1.84
CA ARG A 32 16.94 47.01 -1.46
C ARG A 32 15.97 45.88 -1.84
N GLY A 33 15.60 45.07 -0.85
CA GLY A 33 14.47 44.16 -0.94
C GLY A 33 13.50 44.54 0.17
N ASP A 34 12.30 44.94 -0.23
CA ASP A 34 11.23 45.38 0.66
C ASP A 34 10.94 44.31 1.72
N LEU A 35 10.75 44.75 2.97
CA LEU A 35 10.15 43.92 4.00
C LEU A 35 8.75 43.53 3.53
N VAL A 36 8.60 42.32 3.01
CA VAL A 36 7.29 41.68 2.95
C VAL A 36 6.96 41.32 4.39
N VAL A 37 6.19 42.20 5.02
CA VAL A 37 5.43 41.86 6.22
C VAL A 37 4.51 40.72 5.79
N VAL A 38 4.90 39.49 6.14
CA VAL A 38 3.99 38.35 6.05
C VAL A 38 2.92 38.63 7.10
N ASP A 39 1.76 39.05 6.60
CA ASP A 39 0.57 39.27 7.39
C ASP A 39 0.28 37.98 8.19
N GLN A 40 0.41 38.07 9.51
CA GLN A 40 0.08 36.99 10.45
C GLN A 40 -1.45 36.89 10.68
N SER A 41 -2.27 37.31 9.71
CA SER A 41 -3.71 37.08 9.72
C SER A 41 -4.08 35.89 8.84
N ASN A 42 -3.58 34.72 9.22
CA ASN A 42 -4.25 33.47 8.87
C ASN A 42 -4.38 32.61 10.14
N GLU A 43 -5.05 33.17 11.14
CA GLU A 43 -5.87 32.39 12.08
C GLU A 43 -7.02 31.76 11.27
N GLN A 44 -6.68 30.81 10.40
CA GLN A 44 -7.66 29.89 9.84
C GLN A 44 -8.05 28.97 11.00
N ALA A 45 -9.25 29.23 11.52
CA ALA A 45 -9.93 28.46 12.53
C ALA A 45 -9.53 26.97 12.49
N ASP A 46 -9.01 26.48 13.62
CA ASP A 46 -8.70 25.08 13.89
C ASP A 46 -9.95 24.22 13.58
N LYS A 47 -10.07 23.77 12.34
CA LYS A 47 -10.98 22.68 12.00
C LYS A 47 -10.33 21.41 12.51
N GLN A 48 -10.77 21.02 13.69
CA GLN A 48 -10.26 19.85 14.40
C GLN A 48 -10.36 18.60 13.54
N VAL A 49 -9.25 17.86 13.44
CA VAL A 49 -9.21 16.54 12.80
C VAL A 49 -10.31 15.65 13.38
N ASN A 50 -11.20 15.15 12.52
CA ASN A 50 -12.34 14.34 12.94
C ASN A 50 -12.05 12.85 12.76
N THR A 51 -11.40 12.25 13.76
CA THR A 51 -11.04 10.82 13.77
C THR A 51 -12.26 9.90 13.74
N GLU A 52 -13.37 10.29 14.36
CA GLU A 52 -14.59 9.48 14.41
C GLU A 52 -15.29 9.42 13.05
N ALA A 53 -15.26 10.51 12.28
CA ALA A 53 -15.76 10.51 10.91
C ALA A 53 -14.94 9.57 10.02
N VAL A 54 -13.61 9.55 10.17
CA VAL A 54 -12.73 8.62 9.44
C VAL A 54 -13.04 7.17 9.82
N LYS A 55 -13.17 6.89 11.11
CA LYS A 55 -13.52 5.55 11.61
C LYS A 55 -14.86 5.07 11.06
N THR A 56 -15.89 5.92 11.12
CA THR A 56 -17.23 5.62 10.61
C THR A 56 -17.17 5.32 9.11
N PHE A 57 -16.47 6.15 8.35
CA PHE A 57 -16.27 5.93 6.92
C PHE A 57 -15.59 4.59 6.62
N LEU A 58 -14.52 4.26 7.33
CA LEU A 58 -13.76 3.01 7.13
C LEU A 58 -14.59 1.76 7.46
N LEU A 59 -15.42 1.81 8.50
CA LEU A 59 -16.35 0.71 8.82
C LEU A 59 -17.40 0.53 7.71
N THR A 60 -18.02 1.62 7.26
CA THR A 60 -18.97 1.59 6.14
C THR A 60 -18.31 1.09 4.85
N LEU A 61 -17.06 1.48 4.60
CA LEU A 61 -16.29 1.01 3.45
C LEU A 61 -16.07 -0.50 3.51
N GLN A 62 -15.70 -1.04 4.68
CA GLN A 62 -15.57 -2.49 4.88
C GLN A 62 -16.90 -3.21 4.62
N ASP A 63 -18.01 -2.70 5.15
CA ASP A 63 -19.36 -3.25 4.93
C ASP A 63 -19.70 -3.29 3.44
N ASN A 64 -19.63 -2.14 2.75
CA ASN A 64 -19.98 -2.02 1.34
C ASN A 64 -19.15 -2.95 0.44
N ILE A 65 -17.83 -3.05 0.69
CA ILE A 65 -16.95 -3.93 -0.07
C ILE A 65 -17.32 -5.40 0.18
N CYS A 66 -17.55 -5.79 1.43
CA CYS A 66 -17.94 -7.16 1.76
C CYS A 66 -19.27 -7.52 1.10
N GLU A 67 -20.29 -6.67 1.22
CA GLU A 67 -21.60 -6.89 0.61
C GLU A 67 -21.50 -7.06 -0.91
N ARG A 68 -20.73 -6.20 -1.60
CA ARG A 68 -20.57 -6.32 -3.05
C ARG A 68 -19.82 -7.59 -3.45
N LEU A 69 -18.79 -7.98 -2.70
CA LEU A 69 -18.06 -9.23 -2.98
C LEU A 69 -18.91 -10.47 -2.67
N GLU A 70 -19.71 -10.50 -1.60
CA GLU A 70 -20.65 -11.61 -1.35
C GLU A 70 -21.69 -11.74 -2.46
N ALA A 71 -22.20 -10.61 -2.98
CA ALA A 71 -23.14 -10.61 -4.09
C ALA A 71 -22.51 -11.18 -5.39
N LEU A 72 -21.24 -10.87 -5.65
CA LEU A 72 -20.49 -11.41 -6.79
C LEU A 72 -20.23 -12.92 -6.65
N ASP A 73 -19.86 -13.37 -5.44
CA ASP A 73 -19.62 -14.79 -5.19
C ASP A 73 -20.90 -15.62 -5.29
N GLY A 74 -21.98 -15.15 -4.66
CA GLY A 74 -23.29 -15.77 -4.65
C GLY A 74 -23.37 -17.10 -3.87
N GLN A 75 -22.28 -17.54 -3.23
CA GLN A 75 -22.22 -18.77 -2.43
C GLN A 75 -21.61 -18.56 -1.06
N ALA A 76 -20.34 -18.15 -0.98
CA ALA A 76 -19.66 -17.93 0.28
C ALA A 76 -19.95 -16.54 0.85
N ARG A 77 -19.79 -16.42 2.17
CA ARG A 77 -19.94 -15.19 2.93
C ARG A 77 -18.69 -14.92 3.74
N PHE A 78 -18.47 -13.66 4.11
CA PHE A 78 -17.40 -13.30 5.02
C PHE A 78 -17.70 -13.81 6.43
N HIS A 79 -16.74 -14.54 6.99
CA HIS A 79 -16.69 -14.83 8.42
C HIS A 79 -16.04 -13.66 9.14
N GLU A 80 -16.77 -13.08 10.10
CA GLU A 80 -16.27 -11.99 10.93
C GLU A 80 -15.57 -12.50 12.19
N ASP A 81 -14.40 -11.92 12.47
CA ASP A 81 -13.59 -12.15 13.65
C ASP A 81 -13.22 -10.79 14.26
N SER A 82 -13.97 -10.40 15.29
CA SER A 82 -13.77 -9.16 16.05
C SER A 82 -12.79 -9.38 17.20
N TRP A 83 -11.79 -8.51 17.32
CA TRP A 83 -10.72 -8.62 18.31
C TRP A 83 -10.37 -7.30 18.98
N GLN A 84 -9.78 -7.39 20.17
CA GLN A 84 -9.29 -6.27 20.97
C GLN A 84 -7.84 -6.51 21.40
N ARG A 85 -7.10 -5.44 21.67
CA ARG A 85 -5.72 -5.49 22.17
C ARG A 85 -5.64 -5.03 23.61
N ASP A 86 -4.83 -5.72 24.40
CA ASP A 86 -4.56 -5.36 25.80
C ASP A 86 -3.99 -3.94 25.96
N LYS A 87 -3.23 -3.46 24.95
CA LYS A 87 -2.54 -2.17 24.96
C LYS A 87 -3.30 -1.05 24.23
N GLY A 88 -4.60 -1.22 23.99
CA GLY A 88 -5.44 -0.27 23.28
C GLY A 88 -5.62 -0.62 21.80
N GLY A 89 -6.86 -0.46 21.33
CA GLY A 89 -7.27 -0.72 19.95
C GLY A 89 -8.06 -2.01 19.76
N SER A 90 -8.71 -2.08 18.60
CA SER A 90 -9.55 -3.19 18.17
C SER A 90 -9.51 -3.34 16.65
N GLY A 91 -10.05 -4.44 16.14
CA GLY A 91 -10.24 -4.62 14.71
C GLY A 91 -11.33 -5.63 14.41
N ILE A 92 -11.73 -5.63 13.14
CA ILE A 92 -12.74 -6.53 12.57
C ILE A 92 -12.08 -7.17 11.36
N THR A 93 -11.71 -8.44 11.49
CA THR A 93 -11.19 -9.23 10.38
C THR A 93 -12.35 -9.97 9.73
N ARG A 94 -12.59 -9.71 8.43
CA ARG A 94 -13.57 -10.45 7.64
C ARG A 94 -12.86 -11.28 6.61
N VAL A 95 -13.10 -12.59 6.60
CA VAL A 95 -12.44 -13.54 5.68
C VAL A 95 -13.49 -14.33 4.91
N ILE A 96 -13.35 -14.39 3.59
CA ILE A 96 -14.11 -15.28 2.70
C ILE A 96 -13.15 -16.37 2.20
N SER A 97 -13.63 -17.61 2.10
CA SER A 97 -12.80 -18.74 1.67
C SER A 97 -13.66 -19.81 1.02
N ALA A 98 -13.09 -20.54 0.07
CA ALA A 98 -13.77 -21.59 -0.68
C ALA A 98 -15.12 -21.12 -1.30
N GLY A 99 -15.15 -19.88 -1.77
CA GLY A 99 -16.27 -19.31 -2.52
C GLY A 99 -16.32 -19.79 -3.96
N LYS A 100 -17.43 -19.49 -4.63
CA LYS A 100 -17.63 -19.84 -6.04
C LYS A 100 -16.73 -19.01 -6.96
N VAL A 101 -16.51 -17.75 -6.60
CA VAL A 101 -15.72 -16.78 -7.37
C VAL A 101 -14.43 -16.49 -6.62
N PHE A 102 -14.50 -16.31 -5.30
CA PHE A 102 -13.35 -15.98 -4.47
C PHE A 102 -12.83 -17.20 -3.70
N GLU A 103 -11.66 -17.69 -4.11
CA GLU A 103 -11.00 -18.83 -3.47
C GLU A 103 -10.55 -18.47 -2.05
N LYS A 104 -10.01 -17.26 -1.88
CA LYS A 104 -9.65 -16.66 -0.59
C LYS A 104 -9.72 -15.15 -0.69
N GLY A 105 -10.23 -14.48 0.33
CA GLY A 105 -10.11 -13.03 0.43
C GLY A 105 -10.31 -12.56 1.86
N GLY A 106 -9.89 -11.34 2.13
CA GLY A 106 -10.25 -10.71 3.39
C GLY A 106 -10.26 -9.20 3.29
N VAL A 107 -11.09 -8.59 4.12
CA VAL A 107 -11.30 -7.16 4.23
C VAL A 107 -11.21 -6.83 5.71
N ASN A 108 -10.08 -6.27 6.11
CA ASN A 108 -9.72 -6.11 7.52
C ASN A 108 -9.78 -4.64 7.91
N PHE A 109 -10.61 -4.33 8.91
CA PHE A 109 -10.58 -3.05 9.60
C PHE A 109 -9.73 -3.16 10.87
N SER A 110 -8.97 -2.11 11.18
CA SER A 110 -8.32 -1.96 12.48
C SER A 110 -8.32 -0.50 12.92
N HIS A 111 -8.40 -0.27 14.23
CA HIS A 111 -8.18 1.01 14.89
C HIS A 111 -7.34 0.76 16.14
N VAL A 112 -6.08 1.15 16.07
CA VAL A 112 -5.08 0.99 17.12
C VAL A 112 -4.72 2.35 17.67
N TYR A 113 -4.55 2.45 18.99
CA TYR A 113 -4.12 3.67 19.64
C TYR A 113 -3.27 3.35 20.87
N GLY A 114 -2.48 4.33 21.32
CA GLY A 114 -1.64 4.20 22.51
C GLY A 114 -0.98 5.51 22.92
N ASP A 115 -0.36 5.50 24.10
CA ASP A 115 0.18 6.72 24.71
C ASP A 115 1.49 7.21 24.07
N ALA A 116 2.23 6.33 23.39
CA ALA A 116 3.46 6.67 22.70
C ALA A 116 3.77 5.67 21.58
N LEU A 117 4.36 6.16 20.48
CA LEU A 117 4.92 5.31 19.43
C LEU A 117 6.20 4.59 19.89
N PRO A 118 6.50 3.39 19.34
CA PRO A 118 7.75 2.69 19.63
C PRO A 118 8.97 3.47 19.10
N PRO A 119 10.15 3.36 19.73
CA PRO A 119 11.37 4.08 19.32
C PRO A 119 11.76 3.88 17.84
N SER A 120 11.44 2.72 17.27
CA SER A 120 11.67 2.43 15.86
C SER A 120 10.86 3.32 14.91
N ALA A 121 9.62 3.69 15.29
CA ALA A 121 8.76 4.56 14.51
C ALA A 121 9.14 6.05 14.66
N THR A 122 9.71 6.44 15.81
CA THR A 122 10.11 7.83 16.07
C THR A 122 11.53 8.16 15.61
N ALA A 123 12.35 7.17 15.27
CA ALA A 123 13.74 7.38 14.84
C ALA A 123 13.85 8.23 13.57
N SER A 124 12.91 8.06 12.63
CA SER A 124 12.81 8.87 11.41
C SER A 124 11.91 10.09 11.55
N ARG A 125 11.16 10.21 12.66
CA ARG A 125 10.19 11.28 12.94
C ARG A 125 10.22 11.71 14.42
N PRO A 126 11.26 12.46 14.83
CA PRO A 126 11.43 12.87 16.23
C PRO A 126 10.26 13.70 16.78
N GLU A 127 9.54 14.41 15.92
CA GLU A 127 8.36 15.20 16.25
C GLU A 127 7.19 14.37 16.79
N LEU A 128 7.18 13.05 16.55
CA LEU A 128 6.18 12.10 17.05
C LEU A 128 6.51 11.55 18.44
N ALA A 129 7.73 11.77 18.93
CA ALA A 129 8.18 11.21 20.19
C ALA A 129 7.35 11.75 21.38
N GLY A 130 6.84 10.84 22.21
CA GLY A 130 6.05 11.16 23.39
C GLY A 130 4.61 11.62 23.10
N ARG A 131 4.15 11.58 21.85
CA ARG A 131 2.78 11.89 21.48
C ARG A 131 1.89 10.65 21.60
N ARG A 132 0.64 10.85 22.04
CA ARG A 132 -0.42 9.84 21.92
C ARG A 132 -0.72 9.65 20.44
N PHE A 133 -0.98 8.42 20.01
CA PHE A 133 -1.23 8.15 18.60
C PHE A 133 -2.49 7.33 18.38
N GLN A 134 -3.06 7.48 17.18
CA GLN A 134 -4.09 6.63 16.64
C GLN A 134 -3.76 6.28 15.20
N ALA A 135 -3.93 5.01 14.83
CA ALA A 135 -3.81 4.51 13.48
C ALA A 135 -5.05 3.66 13.17
N MET A 136 -5.76 3.99 12.10
CA MET A 136 -6.93 3.24 11.67
C MET A 136 -6.89 3.00 10.17
N GLY A 137 -7.50 1.92 9.70
CA GLY A 137 -7.56 1.65 8.27
C GLY A 137 -8.31 0.38 7.90
N VAL A 138 -8.67 0.32 6.62
CA VAL A 138 -9.13 -0.89 5.93
C VAL A 138 -8.01 -1.39 5.02
N SER A 139 -7.72 -2.68 5.09
CA SER A 139 -6.79 -3.35 4.18
C SER A 139 -7.41 -4.63 3.68
N LEU A 140 -7.29 -4.90 2.38
CA LEU A 140 -7.90 -6.07 1.75
C LEU A 140 -7.02 -6.68 0.68
N VAL A 141 -7.17 -7.98 0.51
CA VAL A 141 -6.64 -8.74 -0.62
C VAL A 141 -7.68 -9.76 -1.04
N ILE A 142 -7.96 -9.84 -2.34
CA ILE A 142 -8.92 -10.78 -2.91
C ILE A 142 -8.21 -11.67 -3.93
N HIS A 143 -8.25 -12.98 -3.72
CA HIS A 143 -7.74 -14.01 -4.61
C HIS A 143 -8.89 -14.79 -5.24
N PRO A 144 -9.26 -14.49 -6.50
CA PRO A 144 -10.27 -15.24 -7.21
C PRO A 144 -9.83 -16.67 -7.54
N ASP A 145 -10.78 -17.57 -7.65
CA ASP A 145 -10.53 -18.94 -8.13
C ASP A 145 -10.17 -18.93 -9.63
N ASN A 146 -10.97 -18.25 -10.45
CA ASN A 146 -10.78 -18.21 -11.89
C ASN A 146 -9.51 -17.40 -12.28
N PRO A 147 -8.52 -18.00 -13.01
CA PRO A 147 -7.29 -17.32 -13.44
C PRO A 147 -7.51 -16.07 -14.30
N PHE A 148 -8.66 -15.93 -14.94
CA PHE A 148 -8.97 -14.75 -15.76
C PHE A 148 -9.47 -13.56 -14.94
N ILE A 149 -9.70 -13.74 -13.63
CA ILE A 149 -9.98 -12.64 -12.71
C ILE A 149 -8.67 -12.29 -11.98
N PRO A 150 -8.20 -11.03 -12.09
CA PRO A 150 -7.01 -10.59 -11.37
C PRO A 150 -7.18 -10.67 -9.85
N THR A 151 -6.09 -10.95 -9.14
CA THR A 151 -6.00 -10.62 -7.71
C THR A 151 -5.99 -9.11 -7.55
N SER A 152 -6.66 -8.60 -6.53
CA SER A 152 -6.67 -7.17 -6.21
C SER A 152 -6.27 -6.95 -4.75
N HIS A 153 -5.72 -5.78 -4.51
CA HIS A 153 -5.40 -5.28 -3.17
C HIS A 153 -5.86 -3.83 -3.04
N ALA A 154 -6.30 -3.47 -1.84
CA ALA A 154 -6.52 -2.08 -1.48
C ALA A 154 -6.17 -1.84 -0.01
N ASN A 155 -5.73 -0.62 0.28
CA ASN A 155 -5.46 -0.15 1.62
C ASN A 155 -5.87 1.31 1.75
N PHE A 156 -6.57 1.69 2.81
CA PHE A 156 -6.87 3.08 3.15
C PHE A 156 -6.70 3.27 4.65
N ARG A 157 -5.81 4.17 5.03
CA ARG A 157 -5.40 4.36 6.43
C ARG A 157 -5.25 5.83 6.77
N PHE A 158 -5.47 6.10 8.05
CA PHE A 158 -5.29 7.39 8.68
C PHE A 158 -4.42 7.25 9.92
N PHE A 159 -3.47 8.16 10.08
CA PHE A 159 -2.62 8.27 11.25
C PHE A 159 -2.74 9.67 11.84
N ILE A 160 -2.79 9.75 13.16
CA ILE A 160 -2.67 11.00 13.92
C ILE A 160 -1.83 10.81 15.18
N ALA A 161 -1.00 11.80 15.50
CA ALA A 161 -0.26 11.92 16.74
C ALA A 161 -0.55 13.26 17.43
N GLU A 162 -0.98 13.20 18.69
CA GLU A 162 -1.54 14.30 19.46
C GLU A 162 -0.73 14.55 20.75
N ASP A 163 -0.65 15.82 21.14
CA ASP A 163 -0.07 16.31 22.39
C ASP A 163 -0.93 17.50 22.84
N ASP A 164 -1.26 17.59 24.12
CA ASP A 164 -2.14 18.63 24.66
C ASP A 164 -1.60 20.05 24.43
N ASN A 165 -0.30 20.19 24.14
CA ASN A 165 0.38 21.48 23.97
C ASN A 165 0.91 21.73 22.55
N LYS A 166 0.64 20.84 21.58
CA LYS A 166 1.16 20.97 20.21
C LYS A 166 0.09 20.63 19.18
N SER A 167 0.14 21.30 18.03
CA SER A 167 -0.69 20.93 16.87
C SER A 167 -0.50 19.46 16.49
N PRO A 168 -1.57 18.73 16.13
CA PRO A 168 -1.50 17.33 15.78
C PRO A 168 -0.69 17.11 14.51
N VAL A 169 0.04 16.00 14.43
CA VAL A 169 0.68 15.54 13.19
C VAL A 169 -0.16 14.40 12.65
N TRP A 170 -0.66 14.53 11.43
CA TRP A 170 -1.52 13.54 10.81
C TRP A 170 -1.20 13.36 9.34
N TRP A 171 -1.58 12.21 8.79
CA TRP A 171 -1.54 11.94 7.36
C TRP A 171 -2.49 10.79 6.99
N PHE A 172 -2.89 10.79 5.73
CA PHE A 172 -3.51 9.63 5.10
C PHE A 172 -2.49 8.85 4.28
N GLY A 173 -2.78 7.58 4.07
CA GLY A 173 -2.10 6.74 3.10
C GLY A 173 -3.06 5.72 2.53
N GLY A 174 -2.75 5.19 1.36
CA GLY A 174 -3.59 4.17 0.77
C GLY A 174 -3.40 4.01 -0.73
N GLY A 175 -4.44 3.47 -1.36
CA GLY A 175 -4.47 3.14 -2.76
C GLY A 175 -4.92 1.71 -3.01
N TYR A 176 -4.96 1.33 -4.27
CA TYR A 176 -5.37 0.02 -4.72
C TYR A 176 -4.60 -0.39 -5.97
N ASP A 177 -4.39 -1.69 -6.15
CA ASP A 177 -3.63 -2.23 -7.28
C ASP A 177 -4.20 -3.56 -7.77
N LEU A 178 -3.95 -3.85 -9.06
CA LEU A 178 -4.48 -5.01 -9.76
C LEU A 178 -3.34 -5.93 -10.23
N THR A 179 -3.45 -7.22 -9.92
CA THR A 179 -2.47 -8.28 -10.21
C THR A 179 -3.10 -9.33 -11.11
N PRO A 180 -3.08 -9.14 -12.44
CA PRO A 180 -3.61 -10.13 -13.39
C PRO A 180 -2.70 -11.36 -13.50
N TYR A 181 -3.31 -12.49 -13.85
CA TYR A 181 -2.61 -13.70 -14.28
C TYR A 181 -2.60 -13.77 -15.80
N TYR A 182 -3.75 -13.57 -16.43
CA TYR A 182 -3.89 -13.39 -17.87
C TYR A 182 -4.25 -11.93 -18.12
N GLY A 183 -3.37 -11.20 -18.81
CA GLY A 183 -3.54 -9.77 -19.03
C GLY A 183 -4.72 -9.44 -19.93
N ASN A 184 -5.52 -8.43 -19.58
CA ASN A 184 -6.60 -7.94 -20.42
C ASN A 184 -6.55 -6.42 -20.53
N GLU A 185 -6.39 -5.89 -21.75
CA GLU A 185 -6.19 -4.44 -21.95
C GLU A 185 -7.44 -3.63 -21.60
N GLU A 186 -8.64 -4.15 -21.89
CA GLU A 186 -9.89 -3.47 -21.56
C GLU A 186 -10.06 -3.33 -20.03
N ASP A 187 -9.78 -4.40 -19.29
CA ASP A 187 -9.83 -4.41 -17.82
C ASP A 187 -8.80 -3.44 -17.23
N CYS A 188 -7.58 -3.41 -17.76
CA CYS A 188 -6.54 -2.48 -17.30
C CYS A 188 -6.93 -1.03 -17.57
N ARG A 189 -7.49 -0.73 -18.75
CA ARG A 189 -7.99 0.61 -19.08
C ARG A 189 -9.20 0.99 -18.25
N HIS A 190 -10.11 0.07 -17.96
CA HIS A 190 -11.23 0.32 -17.05
C HIS A 190 -10.73 0.65 -15.65
N TRP A 191 -9.86 -0.19 -15.08
CA TRP A 191 -9.25 0.00 -13.76
C TRP A 191 -8.61 1.38 -13.60
N HIS A 192 -7.75 1.74 -14.56
CA HIS A 192 -7.01 3.02 -14.53
C HIS A 192 -7.89 4.22 -14.86
N ARG A 193 -8.92 4.09 -15.71
CA ARG A 193 -9.88 5.19 -15.95
C ARG A 193 -10.66 5.50 -14.68
N THR A 194 -11.16 4.47 -13.99
CA THR A 194 -11.90 4.64 -12.73
C THR A 194 -11.02 5.30 -11.67
N ALA A 195 -9.74 4.88 -11.55
CA ALA A 195 -8.75 5.52 -10.68
C ALA A 195 -8.52 7.00 -11.03
N LYS A 196 -8.32 7.30 -12.33
CA LYS A 196 -8.11 8.66 -12.81
C LYS A 196 -9.32 9.54 -12.52
N SER A 197 -10.53 9.07 -12.80
CA SER A 197 -11.75 9.84 -12.54
C SER A 197 -11.94 10.17 -11.06
N ALA A 198 -11.60 9.25 -10.15
CA ALA A 198 -11.64 9.52 -8.71
C ALA A 198 -10.61 10.57 -8.29
N CYS A 199 -9.42 10.57 -8.90
CA CYS A 199 -8.38 11.56 -8.61
C CYS A 199 -8.68 12.94 -9.22
N ASP A 200 -9.17 12.99 -10.46
CA ASP A 200 -9.42 14.24 -11.20
C ASP A 200 -10.43 15.16 -10.48
N ALA A 201 -11.33 14.60 -9.67
CA ALA A 201 -12.25 15.36 -8.81
C ALA A 201 -11.53 16.21 -7.74
N HIS A 202 -10.29 15.85 -7.42
CA HIS A 202 -9.48 16.47 -6.36
C HIS A 202 -8.21 17.14 -6.88
N GLY A 203 -7.77 16.85 -8.11
CA GLY A 203 -6.61 17.48 -8.73
C GLY A 203 -6.06 16.65 -9.88
N GLU A 204 -5.80 17.29 -11.02
CA GLU A 204 -5.32 16.62 -12.24
C GLU A 204 -3.93 15.99 -12.10
N ASP A 205 -3.12 16.45 -11.14
CA ASP A 205 -1.77 15.96 -10.86
C ASP A 205 -1.75 14.69 -9.99
N LEU A 206 -2.86 14.37 -9.31
CA LEU A 206 -2.93 13.27 -8.33
C LEU A 206 -2.79 11.89 -8.99
N TYR A 207 -3.55 11.63 -10.06
CA TYR A 207 -3.48 10.32 -10.74
C TYR A 207 -2.08 10.03 -11.31
N PRO A 208 -1.45 10.92 -12.11
CA PRO A 208 -0.10 10.68 -12.61
C PRO A 208 0.91 10.40 -11.50
N ARG A 209 0.80 11.12 -10.37
CA ARG A 209 1.69 10.95 -9.21
C ARG A 209 1.44 9.61 -8.51
N PHE A 210 0.22 9.36 -8.08
CA PHE A 210 -0.12 8.15 -7.32
C PHE A 210 0.01 6.86 -8.14
N LYS A 211 -0.22 6.95 -9.46
CA LYS A 211 0.05 5.83 -10.37
C LYS A 211 1.54 5.54 -10.45
N LYS A 212 2.37 6.57 -10.60
CA LYS A 212 3.83 6.39 -10.64
C LYS A 212 4.34 5.80 -9.31
N GLU A 213 3.88 6.31 -8.18
CA GLU A 213 4.21 5.78 -6.86
C GLU A 213 3.78 4.31 -6.72
N CYS A 214 2.64 3.92 -7.33
CA CYS A 214 2.19 2.54 -7.35
C CYS A 214 3.12 1.62 -8.16
N ASP A 215 3.57 2.07 -9.34
CA ASP A 215 4.53 1.33 -10.17
C ASP A 215 5.87 1.13 -9.45
N ASP A 216 6.35 2.18 -8.76
CA ASP A 216 7.62 2.16 -8.04
C ASP A 216 7.54 1.30 -6.76
N TYR A 217 6.45 1.39 -6.01
CA TYR A 217 6.28 0.66 -4.75
C TYR A 217 6.08 -0.84 -4.97
N PHE A 218 5.23 -1.23 -5.93
CA PHE A 218 4.90 -2.63 -6.22
C PHE A 218 5.84 -3.24 -7.26
N TYR A 219 7.14 -3.05 -7.10
CA TYR A 219 8.18 -3.61 -7.95
C TYR A 219 8.95 -4.74 -7.24
N LEU A 220 9.34 -5.78 -7.98
CA LEU A 220 10.18 -6.88 -7.49
C LEU A 220 11.59 -6.76 -8.10
N PRO A 221 12.56 -6.08 -7.44
CA PRO A 221 13.89 -5.84 -8.01
C PRO A 221 14.63 -7.09 -8.47
N HIS A 222 14.49 -8.21 -7.76
CA HIS A 222 15.18 -9.46 -8.10
C HIS A 222 14.56 -10.19 -9.30
N ARG A 223 13.32 -9.84 -9.68
CA ARG A 223 12.62 -10.36 -10.87
C ARG A 223 12.60 -9.36 -12.02
N LYS A 224 12.84 -8.08 -11.72
CA LYS A 224 12.73 -6.94 -12.64
C LYS A 224 11.32 -6.79 -13.24
N GLU A 225 10.29 -7.12 -12.47
CA GLU A 225 8.88 -7.03 -12.87
C GLU A 225 8.09 -6.24 -11.83
N THR A 226 7.04 -5.54 -12.25
CA THR A 226 6.01 -5.06 -11.32
C THR A 226 5.18 -6.24 -10.81
N ARG A 227 4.60 -6.12 -9.62
CA ARG A 227 3.71 -7.14 -9.04
C ARG A 227 2.50 -7.38 -9.93
N GLY A 228 1.98 -6.31 -10.52
CA GLY A 228 0.83 -6.30 -11.41
C GLY A 228 0.83 -5.08 -12.33
N VAL A 229 -0.36 -4.63 -12.74
CA VAL A 229 -0.55 -3.50 -13.67
C VAL A 229 -0.73 -2.15 -12.97
N GLY A 230 -0.49 -2.11 -11.66
CA GLY A 230 -0.55 -0.91 -10.84
C GLY A 230 -1.97 -0.48 -10.49
N GLY A 231 -2.13 0.83 -10.29
CA GLY A 231 -3.33 1.47 -9.80
C GLY A 231 -2.93 2.77 -9.11
N LEU A 232 -3.28 2.92 -7.83
CA LEU A 232 -2.93 4.09 -7.03
C LEU A 232 -2.12 3.65 -5.81
N PHE A 233 -1.12 4.44 -5.44
CA PHE A 233 -0.44 4.35 -4.17
C PHE A 233 -0.09 5.75 -3.67
N PHE A 234 -0.35 6.00 -2.39
CA PHE A 234 0.08 7.21 -1.70
C PHE A 234 0.34 6.91 -0.23
N ASP A 235 1.26 7.67 0.35
CA ASP A 235 1.65 7.58 1.75
C ASP A 235 1.99 8.97 2.24
N ASP A 236 1.96 9.19 3.55
CA ASP A 236 2.31 10.48 4.16
C ASP A 236 1.58 11.70 3.56
N PHE A 237 0.34 11.52 3.08
CA PHE A 237 -0.39 12.56 2.38
C PHE A 237 -1.17 13.45 3.36
N ASN A 238 -0.76 14.72 3.44
CA ASN A 238 -1.37 15.78 4.25
C ASN A 238 -1.18 17.18 3.64
N GLU A 239 -1.12 17.27 2.31
CA GLU A 239 -0.77 18.50 1.56
C GLU A 239 -1.90 19.55 1.56
N LYS A 240 -3.15 19.15 1.83
CA LYS A 240 -4.34 20.01 1.86
C LYS A 240 -4.94 20.03 3.26
N SER A 241 -6.07 20.75 3.42
CA SER A 241 -6.87 20.66 4.65
C SER A 241 -7.26 19.21 4.95
N PHE A 242 -7.57 18.93 6.22
CA PHE A 242 -8.04 17.60 6.62
C PHE A 242 -9.32 17.23 5.87
N GLU A 243 -10.27 18.15 5.75
CA GLU A 243 -11.55 17.91 5.05
C GLU A 243 -11.34 17.58 3.58
N ASP A 244 -10.53 18.36 2.87
CA ASP A 244 -10.28 18.14 1.43
C ASP A 244 -9.53 16.82 1.22
N THR A 245 -8.55 16.53 2.08
CA THR A 245 -7.80 15.27 2.02
C THR A 245 -8.71 14.08 2.33
N PHE A 246 -9.58 14.21 3.33
CA PHE A 246 -10.50 13.14 3.70
C PHE A 246 -11.51 12.88 2.58
N ALA A 247 -12.09 13.92 1.98
CA ALA A 247 -12.97 13.78 0.81
C ALA A 247 -12.29 13.07 -0.36
N MET A 248 -11.02 13.41 -0.64
CA MET A 248 -10.21 12.72 -1.65
C MET A 248 -10.04 11.24 -1.34
N VAL A 249 -9.71 10.89 -0.09
CA VAL A 249 -9.57 9.48 0.32
C VAL A 249 -10.90 8.76 0.22
N GLN A 250 -12.03 9.40 0.55
CA GLN A 250 -13.34 8.79 0.42
C GLN A 250 -13.67 8.43 -1.04
N ASP A 251 -13.44 9.34 -1.97
CA ASP A 251 -13.73 9.10 -3.39
C ASP A 251 -12.81 8.02 -3.98
N ILE A 252 -11.50 8.07 -3.69
CA ILE A 252 -10.55 7.05 -4.13
C ILE A 252 -10.87 5.68 -3.50
N ALA A 253 -11.26 5.65 -2.22
CA ALA A 253 -11.55 4.40 -1.55
C ALA A 253 -12.82 3.72 -2.07
N ASN A 254 -13.88 4.50 -2.33
CA ASN A 254 -15.09 3.97 -2.95
C ASN A 254 -14.84 3.53 -4.40
N SER A 255 -13.93 4.17 -5.13
CA SER A 255 -13.66 3.81 -6.52
C SER A 255 -13.00 2.44 -6.69
N TYR A 256 -12.40 1.86 -5.64
CA TYR A 256 -11.83 0.51 -5.69
C TYR A 256 -12.86 -0.54 -6.13
N ILE A 257 -14.01 -0.61 -5.45
CA ILE A 257 -15.01 -1.66 -5.74
C ILE A 257 -15.74 -1.38 -7.05
N GLU A 258 -15.94 -0.11 -7.39
CA GLU A 258 -16.47 0.31 -8.69
C GLU A 258 -15.54 -0.05 -9.85
N ALA A 259 -14.22 -0.11 -9.61
CA ALA A 259 -13.24 -0.56 -10.59
C ALA A 259 -13.11 -2.09 -10.64
N TYR A 260 -13.22 -2.78 -9.49
CA TYR A 260 -12.96 -4.22 -9.41
C TYR A 260 -14.18 -5.06 -9.80
N ALA A 261 -15.38 -4.71 -9.32
CA ALA A 261 -16.57 -5.51 -9.53
C ALA A 261 -16.90 -5.75 -11.02
N PRO A 262 -16.83 -4.75 -11.93
CA PRO A 262 -17.07 -4.98 -13.35
C PRO A 262 -16.08 -5.96 -13.99
N ILE A 263 -14.81 -5.95 -13.54
CA ILE A 263 -13.79 -6.90 -14.01
C ILE A 263 -14.15 -8.33 -13.56
N VAL A 264 -14.57 -8.50 -12.30
CA VAL A 264 -15.02 -9.80 -11.80
C VAL A 264 -16.22 -10.30 -12.61
N GLU A 265 -17.24 -9.47 -12.80
CA GLU A 265 -18.47 -9.81 -13.54
C GLU A 265 -18.16 -10.24 -14.98
N ALA A 266 -17.27 -9.52 -15.67
CA ALA A 266 -16.89 -9.81 -17.05
C ALA A 266 -16.09 -11.10 -17.21
N ARG A 267 -15.39 -11.55 -16.17
CA ARG A 267 -14.40 -12.64 -16.25
C ARG A 267 -14.81 -13.91 -15.51
N MET A 268 -15.75 -13.84 -14.55
CA MET A 268 -16.05 -14.96 -13.65
C MET A 268 -16.58 -16.23 -14.34
N TYR A 269 -17.16 -16.11 -15.53
CA TYR A 269 -17.66 -17.24 -16.31
C TYR A 269 -16.74 -17.69 -17.45
N VAL A 270 -15.56 -17.09 -17.60
CA VAL A 270 -14.59 -17.49 -18.63
C VAL A 270 -14.08 -18.90 -18.31
N PRO A 271 -14.23 -19.88 -19.22
CA PRO A 271 -13.72 -21.23 -19.00
C PRO A 271 -12.19 -21.25 -18.88
N PHE A 272 -11.65 -22.06 -17.98
CA PHE A 272 -10.20 -22.24 -17.84
C PHE A 272 -9.81 -23.72 -17.79
N ALA A 273 -8.58 -24.01 -18.21
CA ALA A 273 -7.99 -25.34 -18.18
C ALA A 273 -7.03 -25.50 -16.98
N ALA A 274 -6.53 -26.71 -16.76
CA ALA A 274 -5.65 -27.02 -15.63
C ALA A 274 -4.32 -26.23 -15.70
N GLU A 275 -3.84 -25.98 -16.92
CA GLU A 275 -2.64 -25.20 -17.21
C GLU A 275 -2.80 -23.76 -16.75
N HIS A 276 -3.99 -23.17 -16.93
CA HIS A 276 -4.27 -21.81 -16.46
C HIS A 276 -4.19 -21.71 -14.93
N LYS A 277 -4.73 -22.71 -14.23
CA LYS A 277 -4.61 -22.80 -12.76
C LYS A 277 -3.17 -23.02 -12.31
N GLN A 278 -2.39 -23.81 -13.04
CA GLN A 278 -0.98 -24.01 -12.73
C GLN A 278 -0.19 -22.70 -12.86
N PHE A 279 -0.44 -21.93 -13.92
CA PHE A 279 0.19 -20.62 -14.09
C PHE A 279 -0.28 -19.62 -13.03
N GLN A 280 -1.56 -19.62 -12.67
CA GLN A 280 -2.10 -18.81 -11.56
C GLN A 280 -1.33 -19.08 -10.25
N ARG A 281 -1.16 -20.35 -9.86
CA ARG A 281 -0.40 -20.75 -8.66
C ARG A 281 1.06 -20.31 -8.72
N TYR A 282 1.67 -20.41 -9.89
CA TYR A 282 3.05 -19.96 -10.11
C TYR A 282 3.17 -18.43 -9.95
N ARG A 283 2.25 -17.66 -10.56
CA ARG A 283 2.20 -16.20 -10.42
C ARG A 283 1.84 -15.75 -9.00
N ARG A 284 0.97 -16.47 -8.28
CA ARG A 284 0.71 -16.24 -6.85
C ARG A 284 1.99 -16.37 -6.01
N GLY A 285 2.95 -17.20 -6.42
CA GLY A 285 4.29 -17.25 -5.82
C GLY A 285 5.02 -15.89 -5.83
N ARG A 286 4.85 -15.06 -6.88
CA ARG A 286 5.39 -13.69 -6.93
C ARG A 286 4.70 -12.74 -5.97
N TYR A 287 3.40 -12.93 -5.78
CA TYR A 287 2.64 -12.18 -4.78
C TYR A 287 3.18 -12.45 -3.37
N VAL A 288 3.48 -13.72 -3.05
CA VAL A 288 4.15 -14.11 -1.80
C VAL A 288 5.57 -13.53 -1.70
N GLU A 289 6.36 -13.61 -2.78
CA GLU A 289 7.71 -13.01 -2.81
C GLU A 289 7.66 -11.52 -2.45
N PHE A 290 6.71 -10.76 -3.02
CA PHE A 290 6.59 -9.34 -2.71
C PHE A 290 6.21 -9.10 -1.24
N ASN A 291 5.13 -9.75 -0.77
CA ASN A 291 4.59 -9.49 0.57
C ASN A 291 5.59 -9.86 1.69
N LEU A 292 6.38 -10.92 1.50
CA LEU A 292 7.32 -11.39 2.53
C LEU A 292 8.70 -10.74 2.45
N VAL A 293 9.09 -10.14 1.31
CA VAL A 293 10.44 -9.59 1.12
C VAL A 293 10.45 -8.05 1.06
N PHE A 294 9.43 -7.42 0.51
CA PHE A 294 9.43 -5.97 0.23
C PHE A 294 8.30 -5.19 0.89
N ASP A 295 7.15 -5.80 1.14
CA ASP A 295 6.02 -5.06 1.71
C ASP A 295 6.33 -4.55 3.12
N ARG A 296 6.45 -3.22 3.24
CA ARG A 296 6.82 -2.55 4.50
C ARG A 296 5.80 -2.83 5.60
N GLY A 297 4.51 -2.88 5.24
CA GLY A 297 3.42 -3.14 6.18
C GLY A 297 3.51 -4.54 6.80
N THR A 298 3.68 -5.56 5.97
CA THR A 298 3.83 -6.96 6.39
C THR A 298 5.08 -7.15 7.25
N LEU A 299 6.24 -6.66 6.80
CA LEU A 299 7.50 -6.77 7.55
C LEU A 299 7.41 -6.11 8.92
N PHE A 300 6.89 -4.88 8.99
CA PHE A 300 6.72 -4.18 10.26
C PHE A 300 5.73 -4.90 11.20
N GLY A 301 4.60 -5.37 10.65
CA GLY A 301 3.58 -6.09 11.42
C GLY A 301 4.13 -7.37 12.06
N LEU A 302 4.92 -8.15 11.32
CA LEU A 302 5.51 -9.39 11.81
C LEU A 302 6.69 -9.15 12.76
N GLN A 303 7.56 -8.17 12.48
CA GLN A 303 8.76 -7.91 13.28
C GLN A 303 8.48 -7.15 14.58
N SER A 304 7.42 -6.33 14.62
CA SER A 304 7.09 -5.54 15.82
C SER A 304 6.58 -6.38 16.99
N GLY A 305 6.10 -7.61 16.75
CA GLY A 305 5.41 -8.44 17.75
C GLY A 305 4.08 -7.84 18.23
N LEU A 306 3.64 -6.74 17.63
CA LEU A 306 2.41 -6.01 17.97
C LEU A 306 1.27 -6.31 16.99
N GLY A 307 1.61 -6.84 15.80
CA GLY A 307 0.65 -7.19 14.76
C GLY A 307 -0.05 -8.51 15.02
N ARG A 308 -1.32 -8.60 14.62
CA ARG A 308 -2.07 -9.86 14.62
C ARG A 308 -1.67 -10.68 13.40
N VAL A 309 -0.86 -11.73 13.62
CA VAL A 309 -0.25 -12.54 12.55
C VAL A 309 -1.27 -13.04 11.53
N GLU A 310 -2.38 -13.63 11.98
CA GLU A 310 -3.43 -14.15 11.10
C GLU A 310 -4.09 -13.06 10.23
N SER A 311 -4.25 -11.84 10.77
CA SER A 311 -4.79 -10.71 9.99
C SER A 311 -3.78 -10.17 8.98
N ILE A 312 -2.48 -10.25 9.27
CA ILE A 312 -1.39 -9.82 8.36
C ILE A 312 -1.23 -10.83 7.22
N LEU A 313 -1.14 -12.11 7.55
CA LEU A 313 -0.92 -13.20 6.59
C LEU A 313 -2.18 -13.62 5.83
N MET A 314 -3.34 -13.03 6.15
CA MET A 314 -4.55 -13.13 5.33
C MET A 314 -4.26 -12.78 3.87
N SER A 315 -3.37 -11.81 3.63
CA SER A 315 -2.93 -11.38 2.30
C SER A 315 -2.25 -12.47 1.44
N LEU A 316 -1.84 -13.59 2.05
CA LEU A 316 -1.19 -14.66 1.29
C LEU A 316 -2.23 -15.50 0.54
N PRO A 317 -1.97 -15.89 -0.72
CA PRO A 317 -2.85 -16.75 -1.49
C PRO A 317 -3.03 -18.15 -0.85
N PRO A 318 -4.13 -18.85 -1.19
CA PRO A 318 -4.44 -20.17 -0.63
C PRO A 318 -3.48 -21.26 -1.13
N GLU A 319 -3.10 -21.19 -2.41
CA GLU A 319 -2.17 -22.13 -3.05
C GLU A 319 -1.15 -21.40 -3.91
N VAL A 320 0.11 -21.85 -3.85
CA VAL A 320 1.25 -21.28 -4.58
C VAL A 320 2.18 -22.38 -5.06
N SER A 321 2.93 -22.10 -6.12
CA SER A 321 4.00 -22.97 -6.60
C SER A 321 5.23 -22.18 -7.02
N TRP A 322 6.40 -22.81 -6.85
CA TRP A 322 7.66 -22.34 -7.42
C TRP A 322 8.23 -23.44 -8.30
N ILE A 323 8.59 -23.07 -9.53
CA ILE A 323 9.20 -23.96 -10.50
C ILE A 323 10.59 -23.39 -10.80
N TYR A 324 11.61 -24.24 -10.69
CA TYR A 324 12.98 -23.85 -10.99
C TYR A 324 13.10 -23.46 -12.47
N ASP A 325 13.71 -22.30 -12.72
CA ASP A 325 14.03 -21.78 -14.06
C ASP A 325 12.86 -21.75 -15.06
N TRP A 326 11.64 -21.53 -14.53
CA TRP A 326 10.46 -21.46 -15.38
C TRP A 326 10.45 -20.20 -16.24
N HIS A 327 10.12 -20.37 -17.51
CA HIS A 327 9.92 -19.32 -18.50
C HIS A 327 8.63 -19.61 -19.27
N PRO A 328 7.86 -18.58 -19.66
CA PRO A 328 6.69 -18.77 -20.49
C PRO A 328 7.11 -19.30 -21.88
N ALA A 329 6.26 -20.10 -22.52
CA ALA A 329 6.52 -20.54 -23.88
C ALA A 329 6.29 -19.39 -24.87
N PRO A 330 7.08 -19.28 -25.96
CA PRO A 330 6.92 -18.20 -26.93
C PRO A 330 5.53 -18.18 -27.58
N GLY A 331 4.95 -16.99 -27.73
CA GLY A 331 3.65 -16.75 -28.35
C GLY A 331 2.45 -17.15 -27.48
N THR A 332 2.65 -17.36 -26.17
CA THR A 332 1.57 -17.70 -25.23
C THR A 332 1.03 -16.48 -24.49
N GLU A 333 -0.17 -16.60 -23.92
CA GLU A 333 -0.74 -15.55 -23.07
C GLU A 333 0.07 -15.37 -21.78
N GLU A 334 0.73 -16.42 -21.30
CA GLU A 334 1.68 -16.35 -20.21
C GLU A 334 2.86 -15.45 -20.56
N GLU A 335 3.44 -15.58 -21.77
CA GLU A 335 4.51 -14.69 -22.24
C GLU A 335 4.00 -13.24 -22.35
N ARG A 336 2.79 -13.07 -22.90
CA ARG A 336 2.15 -11.77 -23.08
C ARG A 336 2.00 -11.00 -21.77
N LEU A 337 1.67 -11.69 -20.67
CA LEU A 337 1.66 -11.06 -19.34
C LEU A 337 3.00 -10.37 -19.03
N TYR A 338 4.12 -11.08 -19.20
CA TYR A 338 5.45 -10.56 -18.88
C TYR A 338 5.91 -9.45 -19.82
N THR A 339 5.56 -9.53 -21.10
CA THR A 339 6.07 -8.59 -22.11
C THR A 339 5.21 -7.34 -22.26
N GLU A 340 3.90 -7.41 -22.01
CA GLU A 340 2.97 -6.32 -22.28
C GLU A 340 2.30 -5.70 -21.03
N PHE A 341 2.26 -6.42 -19.91
CA PHE A 341 1.50 -6.02 -18.71
C PHE A 341 2.37 -5.79 -17.47
N LEU A 342 3.43 -6.59 -17.27
CA LEU A 342 4.29 -6.49 -16.08
C LEU A 342 5.42 -5.48 -16.27
N GLY A 343 5.04 -4.20 -16.24
CA GLY A 343 5.94 -3.06 -16.24
C GLY A 343 5.15 -1.75 -16.14
N ALA A 344 5.86 -0.64 -15.88
CA ALA A 344 5.25 0.68 -15.91
C ALA A 344 4.74 1.00 -17.32
N ARG A 345 3.42 1.07 -17.49
CA ARG A 345 2.74 1.37 -18.76
C ARG A 345 1.72 2.47 -18.56
N ASP A 346 1.58 3.35 -19.55
CA ASP A 346 0.50 4.32 -19.56
C ASP A 346 -0.78 3.67 -20.12
N TRP A 347 -1.83 3.64 -19.31
CA TRP A 347 -3.07 2.95 -19.64
C TRP A 347 -4.17 3.91 -20.12
N VAL A 348 -4.17 5.20 -19.70
CA VAL A 348 -5.31 6.12 -19.88
C VAL A 348 -4.92 7.57 -20.06
#